data_AF-A0A957JYC7-F1
#
_entry.id   AF-A0A957JYC7-F1
#
_cell.length_a   1.000
_cell.length_b   1.000
_cell.length_c   1.000
_cell.angle_alpha   90.00
_cell.angle_beta   90.00
_cell.angle_gamma   90.00
#
_symmetry.space_group_name_H-M   'P 1'
#
loop_
_entity.id
_entity.type
_entity.pdbx_description
1 polymer ?
#
loop_
_entity_poly.entity_id
_entity_poly.type
_entity_poly.pdbx_seq_one_letter_code
_entity_poly.pdbx_strand_id
1 'polypeptide(L)'
;MMEEPTLGLQKLQEDLEILKTMAAQMAAYLPSDVLFWPLHSVTMPRLTLGGYLMRQHRLVALFNLLTQEQQNQLQAAMTEYHTALEDRTVIFEQKAHKEL
;
A
#
# COMPACT_ATOMS: atom_id res chain seq x y z
N MET A 1 10.94 25.89 -20.82
CA MET A 1 9.85 25.33 -19.99
C MET A 1 10.19 23.88 -19.71
N MET A 2 10.75 23.60 -18.52
CA MET A 2 10.94 22.23 -18.03
C MET A 2 10.69 22.26 -16.52
N GLU A 3 9.43 22.14 -16.11
CA GLU A 3 9.01 22.00 -14.71
C GLU A 3 8.04 20.81 -14.61
N GLU A 4 8.52 19.59 -14.84
CA GLU A 4 7.75 18.36 -14.56
C GLU A 4 8.45 17.24 -13.75
N PRO A 5 9.68 17.34 -13.21
CA PRO A 5 10.23 16.24 -12.39
C PRO A 5 9.70 16.20 -10.94
N THR A 6 9.05 17.26 -10.44
CA THR A 6 8.63 17.37 -9.03
C THR A 6 7.34 16.63 -8.72
N LEU A 7 6.34 16.67 -9.62
CA LEU A 7 5.03 16.07 -9.39
C LEU A 7 5.11 14.53 -9.28
N GLY A 8 5.94 13.90 -10.12
CA GLY A 8 6.15 12.45 -10.10
C GLY A 8 6.78 11.96 -8.79
N LEU A 9 7.80 12.65 -8.29
CA LEU A 9 8.45 12.30 -7.01
C LEU A 9 7.52 12.53 -5.80
N GLN A 10 6.73 13.61 -5.83
CA GLN A 10 5.69 13.86 -4.82
C GLN A 10 4.64 12.75 -4.82
N LYS A 11 4.24 12.26 -6.00
CA LYS A 11 3.31 11.14 -6.11
C LYS A 11 3.85 9.86 -5.48
N LEU A 12 5.15 9.57 -5.66
CA LEU A 12 5.81 8.41 -5.04
C LEU A 12 5.90 8.54 -3.53
N GLN A 13 6.20 9.75 -3.01
CA GLN A 13 6.16 10.03 -1.58
C GLN A 13 4.76 9.77 -0.99
N GLU A 14 3.72 10.29 -1.65
CA GLU A 14 2.34 10.08 -1.23
C GLU A 14 1.95 8.60 -1.30
N ASP A 15 2.31 7.89 -2.37
CA ASP A 15 2.05 6.45 -2.48
C ASP A 15 2.74 5.66 -1.38
N LEU A 16 3.95 6.04 -0.98
CA LEU A 16 4.68 5.39 0.10
C LEU A 16 3.98 5.58 1.44
N GLU A 17 3.53 6.80 1.77
CA GLU A 17 2.78 7.06 3.01
C GLU A 17 1.44 6.33 3.05
N ILE A 18 0.73 6.27 1.91
CA ILE A 18 -0.49 5.49 1.79
C ILE A 18 -0.20 3.99 1.96
N LEU A 19 0.84 3.47 1.31
CA LEU A 19 1.23 2.05 1.38
C LEU A 19 1.55 1.64 2.81
N LYS A 20 2.33 2.45 3.54
CA LYS A 20 2.66 2.22 4.97
C LYS A 20 1.39 2.16 5.81
N THR A 21 0.50 3.13 5.63
CA THR A 21 -0.76 3.19 6.38
C THR A 21 -1.66 1.98 6.07
N MET A 22 -1.70 1.54 4.81
CA MET A 22 -2.42 0.34 4.39
C MET A 22 -1.82 -0.94 4.99
N ALA A 23 -0.49 -1.09 5.00
CA ALA A 23 0.19 -2.23 5.58
C ALA A 23 -0.12 -2.36 7.08
N ALA A 24 -0.01 -1.26 7.83
CA ALA A 24 -0.28 -1.23 9.27
C ALA A 24 -1.71 -1.62 9.66
N GLN A 25 -2.69 -1.39 8.76
CA GLN A 25 -4.09 -1.75 9.01
C GLN A 25 -4.50 -3.09 8.38
N MET A 26 -3.60 -3.74 7.62
CA MET A 26 -3.92 -4.95 6.86
C MET A 26 -4.40 -6.10 7.76
N ALA A 27 -3.77 -6.28 8.93
CA ALA A 27 -4.12 -7.34 9.86
C ALA A 27 -5.54 -7.21 10.42
N ALA A 28 -6.01 -5.98 10.66
CA ALA A 28 -7.38 -5.70 11.09
C ALA A 28 -8.37 -5.73 9.92
N TYR A 29 -7.91 -5.30 8.75
CA TYR A 29 -8.71 -5.25 7.54
C TYR A 29 -9.11 -6.63 7.03
N LEU A 30 -8.14 -7.56 6.92
CA LEU A 30 -8.35 -8.89 6.34
C LEU A 30 -9.55 -9.66 6.90
N PRO A 31 -9.71 -9.83 8.23
CA PRO A 31 -10.83 -10.58 8.79
C PRO A 31 -12.16 -9.82 8.78
N SER A 32 -12.18 -8.54 8.40
CA SER A 32 -13.42 -7.76 8.39
C SER A 32 -14.24 -7.97 7.11
N ASP A 33 -15.56 -7.82 7.22
CA ASP A 33 -16.48 -7.83 6.08
C ASP A 33 -16.47 -6.53 5.25
N VAL A 34 -15.70 -5.52 5.68
CA VAL A 34 -15.60 -4.24 4.97
C VAL A 34 -14.67 -4.38 3.76
N LEU A 35 -15.21 -4.19 2.55
CA LEU A 35 -14.40 -4.23 1.31
C LEU A 35 -13.59 -2.95 1.13
N PHE A 36 -14.17 -1.78 1.45
CA PHE A 36 -13.51 -0.48 1.30
C PHE A 36 -13.24 0.16 2.66
N TRP A 37 -12.09 -0.18 3.25
CA TRP A 37 -11.76 0.17 4.62
C TRP A 37 -11.31 1.62 4.75
N PRO A 38 -11.96 2.43 5.62
CA PRO A 38 -11.56 3.81 5.82
C PRO A 38 -10.20 3.87 6.54
N LEU A 39 -9.24 4.56 5.94
CA LEU A 39 -7.99 4.90 6.63
C LEU A 39 -8.21 6.12 7.54
N HIS A 40 -7.32 6.35 8.50
CA HIS A 40 -7.46 7.40 9.51
C HIS A 40 -7.51 8.84 8.93
N SER A 41 -7.02 9.05 7.71
CA SER A 41 -7.11 10.35 7.04
C SER A 41 -8.19 10.35 5.96
N VAL A 42 -9.05 11.38 5.96
CA VAL A 42 -10.11 11.60 4.95
C VAL A 42 -9.52 11.79 3.55
N THR A 43 -8.28 12.27 3.44
CA THR A 43 -7.60 12.46 2.15
C THR A 43 -6.98 11.18 1.60
N MET A 44 -6.82 10.16 2.43
CA MET A 44 -6.25 8.89 1.99
C MET A 44 -7.31 8.05 1.28
N PRO A 45 -6.92 7.30 0.24
CA PRO A 45 -7.81 6.34 -0.39
C PRO A 45 -8.22 5.27 0.63
N ARG A 46 -9.38 4.66 0.39
CA ARG A 46 -9.79 3.49 1.17
C ARG A 46 -8.82 2.34 0.93
N LEU A 47 -8.56 1.57 1.98
CA LEU A 47 -7.80 0.34 1.90
C LEU A 47 -8.62 -0.73 1.17
N THR A 48 -8.03 -1.27 0.11
CA THR A 48 -8.44 -2.45 -0.65
C THR A 48 -7.18 -3.27 -0.96
N LEU A 49 -7.32 -4.58 -1.20
CA LEU A 49 -6.19 -5.43 -1.59
C LEU A 49 -5.61 -4.97 -2.92
N GLY A 50 -6.45 -4.71 -3.91
CA GLY A 50 -6.00 -4.19 -5.21
C GLY A 50 -5.28 -2.83 -5.09
N GLY A 51 -5.81 -1.94 -4.24
CA GLY A 51 -5.25 -0.61 -4.02
C GLY A 51 -3.87 -0.63 -3.38
N TYR A 52 -3.61 -1.60 -2.50
CA TYR A 52 -2.28 -1.86 -1.93
C TYR A 52 -1.33 -2.42 -2.99
N LEU A 53 -1.71 -3.51 -3.67
CA LEU A 53 -0.85 -4.22 -4.62
C LEU A 53 -0.43 -3.33 -5.80
N MET A 54 -1.33 -2.50 -6.32
CA MET A 54 -0.99 -1.56 -7.39
C MET A 54 0.04 -0.50 -6.96
N ARG A 55 -0.03 -0.03 -5.71
CA ARG A 55 0.94 0.95 -5.17
C ARG A 55 2.28 0.29 -4.92
N GLN A 56 2.28 -0.91 -4.33
CA GLN A 56 3.48 -1.71 -4.11
C GLN A 56 4.20 -1.94 -5.44
N HIS A 57 3.48 -2.42 -6.46
CA HIS A 57 4.06 -2.66 -7.79
C HIS A 57 4.71 -1.40 -8.37
N ARG A 58 4.04 -0.24 -8.28
CA ARG A 58 4.58 1.05 -8.77
C ARG A 58 5.84 1.47 -8.03
N LEU A 59 5.84 1.39 -6.70
CA LEU A 59 6.97 1.80 -5.86
C LEU A 59 8.18 0.87 -6.06
N VAL A 60 7.95 -0.43 -6.22
CA VAL A 60 9.01 -1.40 -6.55
C VAL A 60 9.56 -1.17 -7.95
N ALA A 61 8.70 -0.93 -8.95
CA ALA A 61 9.15 -0.64 -10.32
C ALA A 61 10.00 0.65 -10.41
N LEU A 62 9.78 1.60 -9.49
CA LEU A 62 10.47 2.89 -9.43
C LEU A 62 11.42 3.00 -8.24
N PHE A 63 11.85 1.86 -7.68
CA PHE A 63 12.65 1.78 -6.46
C PHE A 63 13.91 2.65 -6.50
N ASN A 64 14.59 2.69 -7.64
CA ASN A 64 15.83 3.46 -7.83
C ASN A 64 15.62 4.98 -7.82
N LEU A 65 14.37 5.46 -7.90
CA LEU A 65 14.02 6.88 -7.77
C LEU A 65 13.73 7.29 -6.32
N LEU A 66 13.59 6.32 -5.43
CA LEU A 66 13.38 6.54 -4.00
C LEU A 66 14.73 6.80 -3.31
N THR A 67 14.73 7.67 -2.30
CA THR A 67 15.89 7.83 -1.41
C THR A 67 16.13 6.54 -0.62
N GLN A 68 17.34 6.35 -0.10
CA GLN A 68 17.65 5.17 0.71
C GLN A 68 16.69 4.98 1.89
N GLU A 69 16.28 6.09 2.52
CA GLU A 69 15.32 6.06 3.61
C GLU A 69 13.94 5.60 3.13
N GLN A 70 13.46 6.09 1.99
CA GLN A 70 12.20 5.65 1.41
C GLN A 70 12.22 4.19 0.98
N GLN A 71 13.36 3.71 0.48
CA GLN A 71 13.57 2.30 0.16
C GLN A 71 13.45 1.41 1.40
N ASN A 72 14.07 1.82 2.51
CA ASN A 72 13.96 1.11 3.79
C ASN A 72 12.51 1.09 4.29
N GLN A 73 11.80 2.21 4.20
CA GLN A 73 10.39 2.31 4.57
C GLN A 73 9.49 1.43 3.70
N LEU A 74 9.73 1.37 2.39
CA LEU A 74 9.01 0.48 1.48
C LEU A 74 9.22 -0.98 1.86
N GLN A 75 10.47 -1.38 2.12
CA GLN A 75 10.78 -2.75 2.53
C GLN A 75 10.13 -3.12 3.87
N ALA A 76 10.11 -2.20 4.83
CA ALA A 76 9.43 -2.38 6.10
C ALA A 76 7.91 -2.57 5.92
N ALA A 77 7.26 -1.70 5.13
CA ALA A 77 5.83 -1.81 4.84
C ALA A 77 5.46 -3.10 4.08
N MET A 78 6.33 -3.57 3.17
CA MET A 78 6.15 -4.86 2.50
C MET A 78 6.29 -6.02 3.49
N THR A 79 7.25 -5.95 4.41
CA THR A 79 7.43 -6.97 5.45
C THR A 79 6.21 -7.05 6.36
N GLU A 80 5.72 -5.91 6.84
CA GLU A 80 4.51 -5.82 7.67
C GLU A 80 3.27 -6.38 6.96
N TYR A 81 3.10 -6.08 5.67
CA TYR A 81 2.04 -6.67 4.86
C TYR A 81 2.15 -8.19 4.75
N HIS A 82 3.34 -8.73 4.48
CA HIS A 82 3.54 -10.18 4.42
C HIS A 82 3.25 -10.85 5.76
N THR A 83 3.70 -10.27 6.87
CA THR A 83 3.36 -10.76 8.22
C THR A 83 1.85 -10.69 8.51
N ALA A 84 1.15 -9.67 8.01
CA ALA A 84 -0.31 -9.61 8.12
C ALA A 84 -1.00 -10.75 7.33
N LEU A 85 -0.40 -11.19 6.22
CA LEU A 85 -0.88 -12.32 5.41
C LEU A 85 -0.47 -13.70 5.95
N GLU A 86 0.58 -13.80 6.76
CA GLU A 86 0.99 -15.05 7.41
C GLU A 86 -0.22 -15.65 8.15
N ASP A 87 -0.49 -16.92 7.87
CA ASP A 87 -1.64 -17.70 8.34
C ASP A 87 -3.04 -17.19 7.94
N ARG A 88 -3.13 -16.19 7.05
CA ARG A 88 -4.41 -15.59 6.57
C ARG A 88 -4.61 -15.67 5.07
N THR A 89 -3.83 -16.48 4.36
CA THR A 89 -3.91 -16.63 2.89
C THR A 89 -5.32 -16.94 2.39
N VAL A 90 -6.06 -17.83 3.07
CA VAL A 90 -7.44 -18.18 2.68
C VAL A 90 -8.39 -16.98 2.80
N ILE A 91 -8.26 -16.18 3.86
CA ILE A 91 -9.08 -14.97 4.08
C ILE A 91 -8.75 -13.92 3.01
N PHE A 92 -7.45 -13.76 2.72
CA PHE A 92 -6.99 -12.89 1.65
C PHE A 92 -7.59 -13.27 0.29
N GLU A 93 -7.54 -14.55 -0.10
CA GLU A 93 -8.10 -15.02 -1.37
C GLU A 93 -9.62 -14.80 -1.46
N GLN A 94 -10.35 -15.15 -0.38
CA GLN A 94 -11.78 -14.94 -0.31
C GLN A 94 -12.15 -13.46 -0.43
N LYS A 95 -11.37 -12.58 0.19
CA LYS A 95 -11.60 -11.14 0.15
C LYS A 95 -11.23 -10.55 -1.21
N ALA A 96 -10.12 -10.99 -1.81
CA ALA A 96 -9.72 -10.59 -3.15
C ALA A 96 -10.80 -10.95 -4.19
N HIS A 97 -11.41 -12.13 -4.08
CA HIS A 97 -12.50 -12.54 -4.95
C HIS A 97 -13.79 -11.71 -4.77
N LYS A 98 -13.99 -11.08 -3.61
CA LYS A 98 -15.13 -10.16 -3.40
C LYS A 98 -14.85 -8.74 -3.90
N GLU A 99 -13.58 -8.35 -4.05
CA GLU A 99 -13.20 -7.05 -4.59
C GLU A 99 -13.20 -6.99 -6.13
N LEU A 100 -13.01 -8.13 -6.81
CA LEU A 100 -12.83 -8.29 -8.26
C LEU A 100 -14.02 -8.96 -8.93
#